data_AF-A0A958V9C7-F1
#
_entry.id   AF-A0A958V9C7-F1
#
_cell.length_a   1.000
_cell.length_b   1.000
_cell.length_c   1.000
_cell.angle_alpha   90.00
_cell.angle_beta   90.00
_cell.angle_gamma   90.00
#
_symmetry.space_group_name_H-M   'P 1'
#
loop_
_entity.id
_entity.type
_entity.pdbx_description
1 polymer ?
#
loop_
_entity_poly.entity_id
_entity_poly.type
_entity_poly.pdbx_seq_one_letter_code
_entity_poly.pdbx_strand_id
1 'polypeptide(L)'
;IFQLYQTYTGEDDRLNIGPKGFTGEKYGGSTYWDTEAYCFPFYLATADQHVARNLLVYRYRHLQKAIENARKLGFKDGAALYPMVTMNGEECHNEWEITFEEIHRNGAIAYAIYDYVRYTGEKEYLIEYGLEVLIGIARFWAQRVHCSEHRGMYVLHGVTGPNGYENNINNTW
;
A
#
# COMPACT_ATOMS: atom_id res chain seq x y z
N ILE A 1 -8.84 4.67 -19.86
CA ILE A 1 -9.45 3.35 -20.19
C ILE A 1 -8.53 2.55 -21.11
N PHE A 2 -8.38 2.88 -22.40
CA PHE A 2 -7.50 2.11 -23.32
C PHE A 2 -6.09 1.84 -22.73
N GLN A 3 -5.40 2.87 -22.25
CA GLN A 3 -4.05 2.72 -21.68
C GLN A 3 -3.99 1.88 -20.39
N LEU A 4 -5.07 1.83 -19.61
CA LEU A 4 -5.12 0.97 -18.42
C LEU A 4 -5.11 -0.50 -18.85
N TYR A 5 -6.00 -0.87 -19.77
CA TYR A 5 -6.04 -2.24 -20.31
C TYR A 5 -4.80 -2.63 -21.13
N GLN A 6 -4.07 -1.68 -21.71
CA GLN A 6 -2.77 -1.97 -22.32
C GLN A 6 -1.67 -2.23 -21.27
N THR A 7 -1.82 -1.68 -20.06
CA THR A 7 -0.82 -1.82 -19.00
C THR A 7 -1.05 -3.06 -18.15
N TYR A 8 -2.32 -3.36 -17.80
CA TYR A 8 -2.65 -4.48 -16.94
C TYR A 8 -4.03 -5.05 -17.28
N THR A 9 -4.08 -6.37 -17.44
CA THR A 9 -5.30 -7.13 -17.73
C THR A 9 -5.63 -8.16 -16.66
N GLY A 10 -4.77 -8.35 -15.66
CA GLY A 10 -4.95 -9.36 -14.61
C GLY A 10 -4.48 -10.78 -14.97
N GLU A 11 -3.96 -10.99 -16.18
CA GLU A 11 -3.47 -12.30 -16.67
C GLU A 11 -2.27 -12.84 -15.86
N ASP A 12 -1.45 -11.96 -15.28
CA ASP A 12 -0.31 -12.32 -14.44
C ASP A 12 -0.43 -11.68 -13.06
N ASP A 13 -0.67 -12.51 -12.06
CA ASP A 13 -0.82 -12.14 -10.64
C ASP A 13 0.51 -11.76 -9.96
N ARG A 14 1.64 -11.87 -10.67
CA ARG A 14 2.96 -11.41 -10.23
C ARG A 14 3.25 -9.97 -10.65
N LEU A 15 2.47 -9.42 -11.58
CA LEU A 15 2.67 -8.08 -12.11
C LEU A 15 1.75 -7.06 -11.43
N ASN A 16 2.07 -5.78 -11.63
CA ASN A 16 1.30 -4.64 -11.14
C ASN A 16 1.37 -3.49 -12.16
N ILE A 17 0.80 -2.34 -11.80
CA ILE A 17 0.62 -1.17 -12.66
C ILE A 17 1.68 -0.13 -12.31
N GLY A 18 2.65 0.07 -13.19
CA GLY A 18 3.62 1.15 -13.03
C GLY A 18 2.99 2.53 -13.28
N PRO A 19 3.43 3.62 -12.59
CA PRO A 19 2.86 4.96 -12.76
C PRO A 19 2.85 5.50 -14.20
N LYS A 20 3.76 5.00 -15.05
CA LYS A 20 3.85 5.33 -16.47
C LYS A 20 3.59 4.14 -17.40
N GLY A 21 3.04 3.05 -16.88
CA GLY A 21 2.86 1.80 -17.63
C GLY A 21 4.11 1.44 -18.44
N PHE A 22 3.93 1.15 -19.73
CA PHE A 22 5.01 0.85 -20.66
C PHE A 22 5.41 2.04 -21.55
N THR A 23 5.25 3.27 -21.08
CA THR A 23 5.38 4.48 -21.93
C THR A 23 6.52 5.42 -21.51
N GLY A 24 7.40 5.01 -20.60
CA GLY A 24 8.57 5.79 -20.21
C GLY A 24 9.24 5.27 -18.94
N GLU A 25 10.41 5.84 -18.63
CA GLU A 25 11.29 5.28 -17.58
C GLU A 25 11.12 5.93 -16.20
N LYS A 26 10.62 7.16 -16.11
CA LYS A 26 10.41 7.81 -14.80
C LYS A 26 9.45 6.95 -13.96
N TYR A 27 9.81 6.73 -12.68
CA TYR A 27 9.18 5.80 -11.73
C TYR A 27 9.51 4.31 -11.96
N GLY A 28 10.35 3.97 -12.94
CA GLY A 28 10.98 2.66 -13.11
C GLY A 28 10.02 1.50 -13.40
N GLY A 29 8.78 1.79 -13.83
CA GLY A 29 7.74 0.76 -14.00
C GLY A 29 7.40 0.00 -12.72
N SER A 30 7.75 0.55 -11.55
CA SER A 30 7.61 -0.09 -10.25
C SER A 30 6.20 0.10 -9.67
N THR A 31 5.88 -0.65 -8.62
CA THR A 31 4.60 -0.57 -7.90
C THR A 31 4.63 0.55 -6.86
N TYR A 32 3.58 1.37 -6.84
CA TYR A 32 3.34 2.47 -5.89
C TYR A 32 1.96 2.29 -5.23
N TRP A 33 1.60 3.18 -4.30
CA TRP A 33 0.25 3.24 -3.72
C TRP A 33 -0.82 3.68 -4.73
N ASP A 34 -0.41 4.20 -5.90
CA ASP A 34 -1.28 4.54 -7.04
C ASP A 34 -2.22 3.40 -7.43
N THR A 35 -1.73 2.17 -7.36
CA THR A 35 -2.50 0.96 -7.68
C THR A 35 -3.77 0.91 -6.85
N GLU A 36 -3.65 0.94 -5.52
CA GLU A 36 -4.78 0.80 -4.60
C GLU A 36 -5.64 2.06 -4.54
N ALA A 37 -5.03 3.24 -4.60
CA ALA A 37 -5.75 4.51 -4.46
C ALA A 37 -6.52 4.95 -5.72
N TYR A 38 -5.97 4.68 -6.93
CA TYR A 38 -6.52 5.23 -8.18
C TYR A 38 -6.89 4.16 -9.21
N CYS A 39 -6.06 3.14 -9.41
CA CYS A 39 -6.32 2.14 -10.45
C CYS A 39 -7.34 1.08 -9.99
N PHE A 40 -7.31 0.71 -8.72
CA PHE A 40 -8.11 -0.37 -8.15
C PHE A 40 -9.62 -0.19 -8.36
N PRO A 41 -10.22 0.99 -8.11
CA PRO A 41 -11.66 1.19 -8.35
C PRO A 41 -12.08 0.94 -9.80
N PHE A 42 -11.21 1.25 -10.77
CA PHE A 42 -11.50 1.01 -12.19
C PHE A 42 -11.59 -0.49 -12.50
N TYR A 43 -10.61 -1.29 -12.07
CA TYR A 43 -10.62 -2.74 -12.31
C TYR A 43 -11.73 -3.43 -11.51
N LEU A 44 -11.98 -2.97 -10.29
CA LEU A 44 -13.05 -3.50 -9.45
C LEU A 44 -14.43 -3.35 -10.10
N ALA A 45 -14.68 -2.23 -10.80
CA ALA A 45 -15.99 -1.95 -11.39
C ALA A 45 -16.14 -2.37 -12.86
N THR A 46 -15.03 -2.58 -13.59
CA THR A 46 -15.09 -2.74 -15.06
C THR A 46 -14.45 -4.01 -15.60
N ALA A 47 -13.66 -4.71 -14.80
CA ALA A 47 -13.03 -5.98 -15.19
C ALA A 47 -13.63 -7.14 -14.41
N ASP A 48 -13.29 -8.37 -14.81
CA ASP A 48 -13.66 -9.55 -14.04
C ASP A 48 -13.04 -9.49 -12.64
N GLN A 49 -13.78 -9.97 -11.65
CA GLN A 49 -13.43 -9.88 -10.22
C GLN A 49 -12.02 -10.39 -9.88
N HIS A 50 -11.51 -11.38 -10.62
CA HIS A 50 -10.17 -11.93 -10.42
C HIS A 50 -9.06 -10.90 -10.68
N VAL A 51 -9.27 -9.91 -11.56
CA VAL A 51 -8.27 -8.89 -11.88
C VAL A 51 -7.99 -8.01 -10.67
N ALA A 52 -9.04 -7.50 -10.01
CA ALA A 52 -8.90 -6.76 -8.76
C ALA A 52 -8.35 -7.65 -7.64
N ARG A 53 -8.80 -8.91 -7.54
CA ARG A 53 -8.27 -9.88 -6.57
C ARG A 53 -6.76 -10.06 -6.71
N ASN A 54 -6.25 -10.19 -7.93
CA ASN A 54 -4.83 -10.39 -8.23
C ASN A 54 -3.96 -9.21 -7.75
N LEU A 55 -4.45 -7.97 -7.89
CA LEU A 55 -3.76 -6.79 -7.36
C LEU A 55 -3.61 -6.83 -5.84
N LEU A 56 -4.61 -7.36 -5.11
CA LEU A 56 -4.50 -7.52 -3.66
C LEU A 56 -3.62 -8.71 -3.27
N VAL A 57 -3.72 -9.83 -3.99
CA VAL A 57 -2.85 -11.00 -3.79
C VAL A 57 -1.38 -10.64 -4.02
N TYR A 58 -1.07 -9.74 -4.95
CA TYR A 58 0.27 -9.19 -5.12
C TYR A 58 0.81 -8.57 -3.82
N ARG A 59 0.00 -7.79 -3.09
CA ARG A 59 0.40 -7.21 -1.80
C ARG A 59 0.55 -8.27 -0.72
N TYR A 60 -0.32 -9.27 -0.68
CA TYR A 60 -0.18 -10.40 0.24
C TYR A 60 1.15 -11.16 0.02
N ARG A 61 1.51 -11.45 -1.23
CA ARG A 61 2.77 -12.14 -1.57
C ARG A 61 4.02 -11.37 -1.10
N HIS A 62 3.92 -10.05 -0.99
CA HIS A 62 4.99 -9.20 -0.49
C HIS A 62 4.90 -8.86 1.01
N LEU A 63 3.99 -9.49 1.77
CA LEU A 63 3.82 -9.23 3.20
C LEU A 63 5.10 -9.46 3.99
N GLN A 64 5.85 -10.54 3.73
CA GLN A 64 7.11 -10.80 4.44
C GLN A 64 8.16 -9.71 4.16
N LYS A 65 8.21 -9.19 2.92
CA LYS A 65 9.10 -8.06 2.58
C LYS A 65 8.65 -6.76 3.25
N ALA A 66 7.35 -6.50 3.35
CA ALA A 66 6.83 -5.37 4.12
C ALA A 66 7.20 -5.45 5.62
N ILE A 67 7.21 -6.67 6.19
CA ILE A 67 7.68 -6.90 7.57
C ILE A 67 9.19 -6.67 7.68
N GLU A 68 9.99 -7.13 6.71
CA GLU A 68 11.42 -6.84 6.65
C GLU A 68 11.72 -5.33 6.58
N ASN A 69 10.96 -4.59 5.77
CA ASN A 69 11.08 -3.13 5.66
C ASN A 69 10.77 -2.44 6.98
N ALA A 70 9.68 -2.82 7.66
CA ALA A 70 9.35 -2.28 8.98
C ALA A 70 10.44 -2.60 10.02
N ARG A 71 10.99 -3.83 10.00
CA ARG A 71 12.07 -4.24 10.90
C ARG A 71 13.34 -3.41 10.72
N LYS A 72 13.67 -3.00 9.49
CA LYS A 72 14.82 -2.09 9.22
C LYS A 72 14.66 -0.73 9.91
N LEU A 73 13.42 -0.30 10.17
CA LEU A 73 13.10 0.95 10.86
C LEU A 73 12.82 0.78 12.37
N GLY A 74 13.06 -0.42 12.92
CA GLY A 74 12.91 -0.68 14.36
C GLY A 74 11.53 -1.16 14.81
N PHE A 75 10.58 -1.35 13.90
CA PHE A 75 9.29 -1.98 14.22
C PHE A 75 9.45 -3.48 14.48
N LYS A 76 8.59 -4.04 15.34
CA LYS A 76 8.69 -5.42 15.84
C LYS A 76 7.37 -6.17 15.69
N ASP A 77 7.36 -7.43 16.13
CA ASP A 77 6.16 -8.26 16.30
C ASP A 77 5.32 -8.45 15.03
N GLY A 78 5.98 -8.46 13.86
CA GLY A 78 5.31 -8.66 12.57
C GLY A 78 4.55 -7.43 12.07
N ALA A 79 4.92 -6.22 12.51
CA ALA A 79 4.49 -4.98 11.86
C ALA A 79 4.92 -4.98 10.39
N ALA A 80 4.00 -4.62 9.50
CA ALA A 80 4.25 -4.55 8.06
C ALA A 80 4.21 -3.09 7.60
N LEU A 81 5.28 -2.63 6.97
CA LEU A 81 5.36 -1.36 6.27
C LEU A 81 5.59 -1.65 4.80
N TYR A 82 4.54 -1.48 3.99
CA TYR A 82 4.70 -1.60 2.55
C TYR A 82 5.61 -0.49 2.03
N PRO A 83 6.43 -0.78 1.01
CA PRO A 83 7.32 0.21 0.43
C PRO A 83 6.56 1.28 -0.33
N MET A 84 7.15 2.47 -0.46
CA MET A 84 6.66 3.48 -1.41
C MET A 84 6.87 2.99 -2.84
N VAL A 85 8.04 2.42 -3.13
CA VAL A 85 8.42 1.95 -4.47
C VAL A 85 8.94 0.54 -4.41
N THR A 86 8.40 -0.35 -5.23
CA THR A 86 8.90 -1.73 -5.26
C THR A 86 8.64 -2.50 -6.54
N MET A 87 9.51 -3.47 -6.81
CA MET A 87 9.31 -4.52 -7.83
C MET A 87 9.09 -5.89 -7.18
N ASN A 88 9.67 -6.14 -6.01
CA ASN A 88 9.74 -7.46 -5.35
C ASN A 88 9.31 -7.44 -3.87
N GLY A 89 8.73 -6.35 -3.40
CA GLY A 89 8.35 -6.08 -2.01
C GLY A 89 9.38 -5.31 -1.19
N GLU A 90 10.66 -5.26 -1.59
CA GLU A 90 11.67 -4.42 -0.93
C GLU A 90 11.49 -2.95 -1.32
N GLU A 91 11.79 -2.05 -0.39
CA GLU A 91 11.80 -0.61 -0.66
C GLU A 91 12.93 -0.23 -1.63
N CYS A 92 12.57 0.53 -2.66
CA CYS A 92 13.51 1.03 -3.68
C CYS A 92 13.63 2.56 -3.68
N HIS A 93 12.78 3.27 -2.93
CA HIS A 93 12.86 4.74 -2.83
C HIS A 93 14.01 5.19 -1.92
N ASN A 94 14.63 6.33 -2.23
CA ASN A 94 15.86 6.79 -1.59
C ASN A 94 15.81 8.21 -0.99
N GLU A 95 14.65 8.86 -0.93
CA GLU A 95 14.46 10.12 -0.21
C GLU A 95 13.74 9.84 1.13
N TRP A 96 14.35 10.23 2.25
CA TRP A 96 13.91 9.81 3.60
C TRP A 96 12.49 10.31 3.93
N GLU A 97 12.17 11.52 3.47
CA GLU A 97 10.88 12.19 3.60
C GLU A 97 9.73 11.42 2.92
N ILE A 98 10.05 10.56 1.96
CA ILE A 98 9.07 9.72 1.26
C ILE A 98 9.16 8.28 1.78
N THR A 99 10.37 7.72 1.74
CA THR A 99 10.67 6.33 2.08
C THR A 99 10.19 5.99 3.49
N PHE A 100 10.42 6.87 4.47
CA PHE A 100 10.12 6.58 5.87
C PHE A 100 8.85 7.27 6.38
N GLU A 101 8.48 8.40 5.78
CA GLU A 101 7.44 9.27 6.33
C GLU A 101 6.13 9.27 5.53
N GLU A 102 6.13 8.89 4.24
CA GLU A 102 4.92 8.82 3.41
C GLU A 102 4.09 7.55 3.65
N ILE A 103 3.74 7.31 4.90
CA ILE A 103 3.22 6.03 5.41
C ILE A 103 1.72 5.82 5.19
N HIS A 104 1.02 6.81 4.63
CA HIS A 104 -0.41 6.72 4.29
C HIS A 104 -0.70 5.62 3.25
N ARG A 105 0.33 5.22 2.48
CA ARG A 105 0.31 4.05 1.57
C ARG A 105 -0.16 2.75 2.23
N ASN A 106 0.16 2.53 3.51
CA ASN A 106 -0.37 1.38 4.25
C ASN A 106 -1.90 1.48 4.42
N GLY A 107 -2.41 2.70 4.62
CA GLY A 107 -3.85 2.99 4.66
C GLY A 107 -4.52 2.73 3.31
N ALA A 108 -3.91 3.13 2.19
CA ALA A 108 -4.43 2.87 0.85
C ALA A 108 -4.62 1.36 0.58
N ILE A 109 -3.63 0.53 0.96
CA ILE A 109 -3.70 -0.93 0.82
C ILE A 109 -4.81 -1.53 1.68
N ALA A 110 -4.91 -1.12 2.96
CA ALA A 110 -5.97 -1.59 3.84
C ALA A 110 -7.37 -1.18 3.33
N TYR A 111 -7.48 0.03 2.77
CA TYR A 111 -8.73 0.55 2.22
C TYR A 111 -9.14 -0.21 0.95
N ALA A 112 -8.20 -0.56 0.06
CA ALA A 112 -8.51 -1.37 -1.12
C ALA A 112 -9.02 -2.78 -0.75
N ILE A 113 -8.49 -3.39 0.32
CA ILE A 113 -9.03 -4.65 0.87
C ILE A 113 -10.48 -4.46 1.32
N TYR A 114 -10.75 -3.39 2.07
CA TYR A 114 -12.11 -3.07 2.51
C TYR A 114 -13.05 -2.84 1.33
N ASP A 115 -12.65 -2.04 0.35
CA ASP A 115 -13.46 -1.72 -0.83
C ASP A 115 -13.74 -2.96 -1.67
N TYR A 116 -12.77 -3.86 -1.84
CA TYR A 116 -12.96 -5.12 -2.54
C TYR A 116 -14.05 -5.97 -1.88
N VAL A 117 -13.91 -6.25 -0.58
CA VAL A 117 -14.88 -7.08 0.16
C VAL A 117 -16.27 -6.41 0.18
N ARG A 118 -16.33 -5.08 0.31
CA ARG A 118 -17.59 -4.34 0.27
C ARG A 118 -18.26 -4.43 -1.10
N TYR A 119 -17.50 -4.36 -2.18
CA TYR A 119 -18.02 -4.33 -3.55
C TYR A 119 -18.42 -5.72 -4.06
N THR A 120 -17.58 -6.74 -3.82
CA THR A 120 -17.78 -8.10 -4.34
C THR A 120 -18.57 -9.00 -3.39
N GLY A 121 -18.52 -8.72 -2.09
CA GLY A 121 -19.02 -9.62 -1.05
C GLY A 121 -18.16 -10.87 -0.80
N GLU A 122 -17.02 -11.05 -1.51
CA GLU A 122 -16.14 -12.21 -1.37
C GLU A 122 -15.38 -12.17 -0.04
N LYS A 123 -15.82 -12.99 0.93
CA LYS A 123 -15.18 -13.08 2.24
C LYS A 123 -14.03 -14.08 2.25
N GLU A 124 -13.99 -14.97 1.28
CA GLU A 124 -12.97 -16.00 1.10
C GLU A 124 -11.59 -15.35 0.91
N TYR A 125 -11.48 -14.34 0.03
CA TYR A 125 -10.28 -13.52 -0.12
C TYR A 125 -9.79 -12.94 1.23
N LEU A 126 -10.71 -12.43 2.05
CA LEU A 126 -10.35 -11.84 3.34
C LEU A 126 -9.75 -12.90 4.28
N ILE A 127 -10.31 -14.11 4.32
CA ILE A 127 -9.84 -15.21 5.16
C ILE A 127 -8.50 -15.77 4.66
N GLU A 128 -8.37 -15.97 3.35
CA GLU A 128 -7.18 -16.56 2.73
C GLU A 128 -5.97 -15.62 2.72
N TYR A 129 -6.20 -14.31 2.56
CA TYR A 129 -5.12 -13.35 2.31
C TYR A 129 -5.28 -12.05 3.10
N GLY A 130 -6.45 -11.42 3.03
CA GLY A 130 -6.63 -10.05 3.50
C GLY A 130 -6.37 -9.85 5.00
N LEU A 131 -6.75 -10.83 5.84
CA LEU A 131 -6.57 -10.74 7.29
C LEU A 131 -5.10 -10.63 7.70
N GLU A 132 -4.20 -11.40 7.08
CA GLU A 132 -2.77 -11.33 7.43
C GLU A 132 -2.17 -9.96 7.10
N VAL A 133 -2.56 -9.40 5.95
CA VAL A 133 -2.15 -8.05 5.52
C VAL A 133 -2.66 -7.00 6.51
N LEU A 134 -3.95 -7.05 6.85
CA LEU A 134 -4.56 -6.10 7.79
C LEU A 134 -3.95 -6.20 9.19
N ILE A 135 -3.65 -7.41 9.67
CA ILE A 135 -2.98 -7.61 10.97
C ILE A 135 -1.57 -7.00 10.95
N GLY A 136 -0.80 -7.23 9.90
CA GLY A 136 0.54 -6.63 9.74
C GLY A 136 0.49 -5.10 9.73
N ILE A 137 -0.43 -4.51 8.98
CA ILE A 137 -0.64 -3.06 8.91
C ILE A 137 -1.11 -2.50 10.26
N ALA A 138 -2.03 -3.18 10.96
CA ALA A 138 -2.51 -2.75 12.27
C ALA A 138 -1.39 -2.75 13.32
N ARG A 139 -0.52 -3.77 13.30
CA ARG A 139 0.67 -3.84 14.17
C ARG A 139 1.66 -2.71 13.90
N PHE A 140 1.82 -2.32 12.63
CA PHE A 140 2.61 -1.14 12.28
C PHE A 140 2.00 0.13 12.89
N TRP A 141 0.70 0.36 12.68
CA TRP A 141 0.04 1.56 13.21
C TRP A 141 0.10 1.65 14.73
N ALA A 142 -0.12 0.54 15.43
CA ALA A 142 -0.05 0.48 16.89
C ALA A 142 1.32 0.88 17.44
N GLN A 143 2.40 0.65 16.69
CA GLN A 143 3.77 1.01 17.07
C GLN A 143 4.20 2.38 16.53
N ARG A 144 3.56 2.87 15.47
CA ARG A 144 3.94 4.12 14.79
C ARG A 144 3.36 5.37 15.45
N VAL A 145 2.20 5.26 16.08
CA VAL A 145 1.59 6.33 16.88
C VAL A 145 2.25 6.42 18.27
N HIS A 146 2.16 7.58 18.90
CA HIS A 146 2.58 7.75 20.30
C HIS A 146 1.54 8.55 21.09
N CYS A 147 1.44 8.29 22.39
CA CYS A 147 0.51 9.01 23.25
C CYS A 147 1.09 10.37 23.64
N SER A 148 0.36 11.45 23.35
CA SER A 148 0.70 12.80 23.80
C SER A 148 0.01 13.08 25.13
N GLU A 149 0.76 13.09 26.24
CA GLU A 149 0.22 13.43 27.57
C GLU A 149 -0.43 14.81 27.59
N HIS A 150 0.18 15.79 26.90
CA HIS A 150 -0.34 17.15 26.80
C HIS A 150 -1.72 17.22 26.14
N ARG A 151 -1.99 16.35 25.15
CA ARG A 151 -3.26 16.33 24.41
C ARG A 151 -4.24 15.25 24.91
N GLY A 152 -3.78 14.31 25.73
CA GLY A 152 -4.57 13.16 26.15
C GLY A 152 -5.01 12.24 25.00
N MET A 153 -4.25 12.19 23.90
CA MET A 153 -4.61 11.41 22.70
C MET A 153 -3.38 10.84 22.00
N TYR A 154 -3.57 9.80 21.19
CA TYR A 154 -2.55 9.31 20.26
C TYR A 154 -2.35 10.34 19.14
N VAL A 155 -1.09 10.58 18.79
CA VAL A 155 -0.67 11.49 17.74
C VAL A 155 0.31 10.80 16.80
N LEU A 156 0.45 11.37 15.61
CA LEU A 156 1.33 10.88 14.56
C LEU A 156 2.27 12.01 14.11
N HIS A 157 3.55 11.91 14.46
CA HIS A 157 4.55 12.92 14.10
C HIS A 157 5.52 12.42 13.02
N GLY A 158 6.14 13.34 12.30
CA GLY A 158 7.17 13.05 11.29
C GLY A 158 6.60 12.24 10.14
N VAL A 159 5.57 12.77 9.49
CA VAL A 159 4.92 12.13 8.34
C VAL A 159 4.89 13.05 7.14
N THR A 160 4.82 12.44 5.97
CA THR A 160 4.53 13.10 4.70
C THR A 160 3.16 12.60 4.25
N GLY A 161 2.25 13.52 3.97
CA GLY A 161 0.92 13.18 3.47
C GLY A 161 0.94 12.89 1.96
N PRO A 162 -0.23 12.64 1.34
CA PRO A 162 -0.35 12.58 -0.12
C PRO A 162 0.12 13.87 -0.82
N ASN A 163 0.11 15.00 -0.11
CA ASN A 163 0.73 16.24 -0.53
C ASN A 163 2.26 16.17 -0.30
N GLY A 164 3.00 15.66 -1.29
CA GLY A 164 4.47 15.53 -1.22
C GLY A 164 5.27 16.85 -1.11
N TYR A 165 4.59 18.01 -1.08
CA TYR A 165 5.22 19.30 -0.78
C TYR A 165 5.34 19.59 0.73
N GLU A 166 4.65 18.81 1.58
CA GLU A 166 4.67 18.95 3.03
C GLU A 166 5.32 17.72 3.69
N ASN A 167 6.56 17.90 4.13
CA ASN A 167 7.39 16.83 4.69
C ASN A 167 7.62 17.03 6.19
N ASN A 168 7.79 15.94 6.93
CA ASN A 168 8.01 15.94 8.39
C ASN A 168 6.95 16.75 9.16
N ILE A 169 5.69 16.63 8.74
CA ILE A 169 4.57 17.29 9.40
C ILE A 169 3.98 16.40 10.50
N ASN A 170 3.17 17.01 11.36
CA ASN A 170 2.55 16.35 12.50
C ASN A 170 1.03 16.31 12.32
N ASN A 171 0.43 15.15 12.54
CA ASN A 171 -1.01 14.90 12.45
C ASN A 171 -1.54 15.40 11.09
N THR A 172 -0.95 14.87 10.02
CA THR A 172 -1.37 15.13 8.63
C THR A 172 -2.88 14.92 8.47
N TRP A 173 -3.51 15.79 7.68
CA TRP A 173 -4.95 15.84 7.42
C TRP A 173 -5.38 14.82 6.36
#